data_AF-A0A662X132-F1
#
_entry.id   AF-A0A662X132-F1
#
_cell.length_a   1.000
_cell.length_b   1.000
_cell.length_c   1.000
_cell.angle_alpha   90.00
_cell.angle_beta   90.00
_cell.angle_gamma   90.00
#
_symmetry.space_group_name_H-M   'P 1'
#
loop_
_entity.id
_entity.type
_entity.pdbx_description
1 polymer ?
#
loop_
_entity_poly.entity_id
_entity_poly.type
_entity_poly.pdbx_seq_one_letter_code
_entity_poly.pdbx_strand_id
1 'polypeptide(L)'
;MESIMGGVTEPNLFIRCSLKSFCQESASVLPWDSVLKDTNKAVAEAYILPNLRVVRLCQAGRPIPVLDQEFYYQCLSAVSVGLTARKKVDDEDLRQSVELYKSWRDPNVSFASSAHISSGWFQNASSQMATNASNHVVVNFYRRFQKYVKQRVGITGKERYELLRDVLAPAYAGSDERVLEFRRWIPRNAEGYINKEKPHLILPVMYRFLQFIELENYR
;
A
#
# COMPACT_ATOMS: atom_id res chain seq x y z
N MET A 1 10.78 44.38 34.68
CA MET A 1 11.18 44.28 33.26
C MET A 1 12.08 43.06 33.19
N GLU A 2 11.74 41.91 32.60
CA GLU A 2 10.87 41.62 31.46
C GLU A 2 9.94 40.42 31.72
N SER A 3 8.86 40.40 30.96
CA SER A 3 7.87 39.32 30.82
C SER A 3 8.24 38.49 29.60
N ILE A 4 8.16 37.15 29.65
CA ILE A 4 7.74 36.33 28.50
C ILE A 4 6.90 35.15 29.00
N MET A 5 5.65 35.12 28.54
CA MET A 5 4.71 34.00 28.61
C MET A 5 5.02 32.92 27.56
N GLY A 6 4.66 31.67 27.87
CA GLY A 6 3.96 30.79 26.92
C GLY A 6 4.79 29.70 26.23
N GLY A 7 4.43 28.45 26.49
CA GLY A 7 4.82 27.30 25.66
C GLY A 7 4.82 25.98 26.40
N VAL A 8 3.64 25.38 26.60
CA VAL A 8 3.53 23.96 27.00
C VAL A 8 3.89 23.13 25.77
N THR A 9 5.13 22.63 25.71
CA THR A 9 5.51 21.55 24.80
C THR A 9 5.38 20.23 25.53
N GLU A 10 4.48 19.35 25.07
CA GLU A 10 4.44 17.95 25.50
C GLU A 10 5.84 17.32 25.33
N PRO A 11 6.39 16.69 26.36
CA PRO A 11 7.66 15.99 26.22
C PRO A 11 7.43 14.72 25.41
N ASN A 12 7.92 14.71 24.16
CA ASN A 12 8.16 13.46 23.44
C ASN A 12 9.16 12.63 24.24
N LEU A 13 8.66 11.61 24.94
CA LEU A 13 9.48 10.70 25.73
C LEU A 13 10.29 9.79 24.79
N PHE A 14 11.55 10.14 24.56
CA PHE A 14 12.52 9.25 23.93
C PHE A 14 13.11 8.30 24.96
N ILE A 15 12.64 7.05 25.01
CA ILE A 15 13.22 6.01 25.87
C ILE A 15 14.48 5.45 25.19
N ARG A 16 15.66 5.84 25.68
CA ARG A 16 16.94 5.29 25.25
C ARG A 16 17.35 4.16 26.20
N CYS A 17 16.77 2.98 26.00
CA CYS A 17 17.10 1.79 26.80
C CYS A 17 17.59 0.66 25.89
N SER A 18 18.39 -0.25 26.44
CA SER A 18 18.81 -1.46 25.74
C SER A 18 17.62 -2.42 25.60
N LEU A 19 17.59 -3.24 24.53
CA LEU A 19 16.55 -4.26 24.36
C LEU A 19 16.43 -5.16 25.61
N LYS A 20 17.58 -5.49 26.23
CA LYS A 20 17.68 -6.31 27.44
C LYS A 20 17.02 -5.65 28.66
N SER A 21 17.06 -4.33 28.78
CA SER A 21 16.39 -3.58 29.86
C SER A 21 14.91 -3.33 29.59
N PHE A 22 14.47 -3.42 28.33
CA PHE A 22 13.06 -3.26 27.95
C PHE A 22 12.28 -4.58 28.03
N CYS A 23 12.96 -5.69 27.76
CA CYS A 23 12.35 -7.02 27.67
C CYS A 23 12.27 -7.72 29.03
N GLN A 24 11.20 -8.51 29.22
CA GLN A 24 11.11 -9.47 30.32
C GLN A 24 12.21 -10.53 30.20
N GLU A 25 12.54 -11.17 31.32
CA GLU A 25 13.58 -12.20 31.40
C GLU A 25 13.32 -13.38 30.43
N SER A 26 12.05 -13.71 30.20
CA SER A 26 11.61 -14.68 29.20
C SER A 26 12.03 -14.33 27.76
N ALA A 27 12.14 -13.04 27.43
CA ALA A 27 12.60 -12.58 26.13
C ALA A 27 14.12 -12.61 25.98
N SER A 28 14.89 -12.71 27.07
CA SER A 28 16.35 -12.87 27.01
C SER A 28 16.78 -14.22 26.43
N VAL A 29 15.87 -15.20 26.41
CA VAL A 29 16.08 -16.56 25.90
C VAL A 29 15.80 -16.66 24.40
N LEU A 30 15.22 -15.62 23.78
CA LEU A 30 14.90 -15.64 22.35
C LEU A 30 16.16 -15.51 21.49
N PRO A 31 16.23 -16.23 20.34
CA PRO A 31 17.30 -16.07 19.37
C PRO A 31 17.09 -14.79 18.55
N TRP A 32 17.33 -13.62 19.16
CA TRP A 32 16.97 -12.30 18.62
C TRP A 32 17.44 -12.05 17.20
N ASP A 33 18.66 -12.45 16.84
CA ASP A 33 19.17 -12.28 15.48
C ASP A 33 18.35 -13.05 14.44
N SER A 34 17.86 -14.24 14.79
CA SER A 34 16.98 -15.01 13.92
C SER A 34 15.60 -14.36 13.85
N VAL A 35 15.04 -13.99 15.00
CA VAL A 35 13.71 -13.36 15.07
C VAL A 35 13.65 -12.08 14.24
N LEU A 36 14.66 -11.22 14.35
CA LEU A 36 14.73 -9.98 13.60
C LEU A 36 14.85 -10.23 12.08
N LYS A 37 15.67 -11.22 11.69
CA LYS A 37 15.78 -11.63 10.28
C LYS A 37 14.45 -12.15 9.75
N ASP A 38 13.75 -13.00 10.51
CA ASP A 38 12.44 -13.53 10.13
C ASP A 38 11.40 -12.41 10.04
N THR A 39 11.35 -11.47 10.99
CA THR A 39 10.42 -10.34 10.93
C THR A 39 10.66 -9.45 9.70
N ASN A 40 11.92 -9.13 9.40
CA ASN A 40 12.28 -8.28 8.26
C ASN A 40 11.96 -8.98 6.94
N LYS A 41 12.28 -10.28 6.87
CA LYS A 41 11.98 -11.11 5.70
C LYS A 41 10.48 -11.24 5.47
N ALA A 42 9.70 -11.51 6.51
CA ALA A 42 8.25 -11.61 6.42
C ALA A 42 7.64 -10.31 5.89
N VAL A 43 8.02 -9.14 6.43
CA VAL A 43 7.51 -7.84 5.95
C VAL A 43 7.93 -7.57 4.50
N ALA A 44 9.20 -7.80 4.16
CA ALA A 44 9.69 -7.55 2.80
C ALA A 44 8.94 -8.40 1.76
N GLU A 45 8.80 -9.69 2.04
CA GLU A 45 8.07 -10.63 1.19
C GLU A 45 6.57 -10.33 1.15
N ALA A 46 6.01 -9.89 2.27
CA ALA A 46 4.62 -9.50 2.37
C ALA A 46 4.31 -8.18 1.66
N TYR A 47 5.29 -7.35 1.29
CA TYR A 47 5.03 -6.23 0.36
C TYR A 47 5.05 -6.66 -1.11
N ILE A 48 5.69 -7.78 -1.44
CA ILE A 48 5.73 -8.31 -2.82
C ILE A 48 4.38 -8.93 -3.19
N LEU A 49 3.85 -9.81 -2.34
CA LEU A 49 2.63 -10.56 -2.63
C LEU A 49 1.38 -9.69 -2.89
N PRO A 50 1.06 -8.65 -2.09
CA PRO A 50 -0.04 -7.74 -2.36
C PRO A 50 0.10 -6.99 -3.68
N ASN A 51 1.32 -6.53 -4.00
CA ASN A 51 1.59 -5.84 -5.25
C ASN A 51 1.35 -6.76 -6.45
N LEU A 52 1.87 -8.00 -6.38
CA LEU A 52 1.61 -9.03 -7.38
C LEU A 52 0.11 -9.28 -7.54
N ARG A 53 -0.59 -9.49 -6.42
CA ARG A 53 -2.03 -9.75 -6.40
C ARG A 53 -2.80 -8.61 -7.05
N VAL A 54 -2.53 -7.36 -6.66
CA VAL A 54 -3.16 -6.17 -7.24
C VAL A 54 -2.93 -6.07 -8.74
N VAL A 55 -1.69 -6.26 -9.21
CA VAL A 55 -1.36 -6.23 -10.64
C VAL A 55 -2.14 -7.31 -11.41
N ARG A 56 -2.17 -8.54 -10.89
CA ARG A 56 -2.89 -9.62 -11.55
C ARG A 56 -4.40 -9.36 -11.61
N LEU A 57 -4.99 -8.85 -10.53
CA LEU A 57 -6.40 -8.48 -10.50
C LEU A 57 -6.71 -7.37 -11.51
N CYS A 58 -5.85 -6.34 -11.60
CA CYS A 58 -5.97 -5.31 -12.62
C CYS A 58 -5.92 -5.87 -14.04
N GLN A 59 -4.98 -6.78 -14.33
CA GLN A 59 -4.83 -7.42 -15.65
C GLN A 59 -6.05 -8.28 -16.00
N ALA A 60 -6.61 -8.99 -15.03
CA ALA A 60 -7.79 -9.82 -15.19
C ALA A 60 -9.12 -9.03 -15.16
N GLY A 61 -9.08 -7.70 -14.97
CA GLY A 61 -10.28 -6.88 -14.81
C GLY A 61 -11.12 -7.24 -13.58
N ARG A 62 -10.51 -7.86 -12.56
CA ARG A 62 -11.19 -8.30 -11.34
C ARG A 62 -11.21 -7.18 -10.29
N PRO A 63 -12.23 -7.16 -9.41
CA PRO A 63 -12.29 -6.19 -8.32
C PRO A 63 -11.11 -6.39 -7.36
N ILE A 64 -10.52 -5.28 -6.93
CA ILE A 64 -9.46 -5.30 -5.92
C ILE A 64 -10.11 -5.28 -4.53
N PRO A 65 -9.76 -6.24 -3.64
CA PRO A 65 -10.22 -6.22 -2.25
C PRO A 65 -9.89 -4.91 -1.54
N VAL A 66 -10.61 -4.62 -0.47
CA VAL A 66 -10.29 -3.47 0.39
C VAL A 66 -8.86 -3.65 0.93
N LEU A 67 -8.05 -2.58 0.86
CA LEU A 67 -6.66 -2.58 1.36
C LEU A 67 -6.61 -2.40 2.88
N ASP A 68 -7.35 -3.23 3.61
CA ASP A 68 -7.44 -3.18 5.06
C ASP A 68 -6.42 -4.10 5.75
N GLN A 69 -6.43 -4.08 7.08
CA GLN A 69 -5.56 -4.92 7.89
C GLN A 69 -5.73 -6.41 7.57
N GLU A 70 -6.95 -6.88 7.31
CA GLU A 70 -7.18 -8.30 7.01
C GLU A 70 -6.51 -8.70 5.70
N PHE A 71 -6.64 -7.90 4.65
CA PHE A 71 -5.98 -8.14 3.37
C PHE A 71 -4.45 -8.30 3.53
N TYR A 72 -3.79 -7.42 4.29
CA TYR A 72 -2.35 -7.53 4.52
C TYR A 72 -1.98 -8.64 5.50
N TYR A 73 -2.82 -8.93 6.49
CA TYR A 73 -2.62 -10.06 7.40
C TYR A 73 -2.62 -11.39 6.64
N GLN A 74 -3.58 -11.56 5.72
CA GLN A 74 -3.65 -12.75 4.86
C GLN A 74 -2.40 -12.88 3.99
N CYS A 75 -1.90 -11.78 3.42
CA CYS A 75 -0.66 -11.79 2.63
C CYS A 75 0.57 -12.15 3.48
N LEU A 76 0.71 -11.53 4.66
CA LEU A 76 1.80 -11.79 5.60
C LEU A 76 1.80 -13.24 6.10
N SER A 77 0.61 -13.78 6.39
CA SER A 77 0.41 -15.17 6.78
C SER A 77 0.79 -16.13 5.65
N ALA A 78 0.47 -15.80 4.40
CA ALA A 78 0.75 -16.66 3.24
C ALA A 78 2.24 -16.75 2.84
N VAL A 79 3.05 -15.74 3.20
CA VAL A 79 4.51 -15.72 2.96
C VAL A 79 5.33 -16.18 4.17
N SER A 80 4.68 -16.56 5.27
CA SER A 80 5.34 -17.03 6.49
C SER A 80 5.06 -18.52 6.73
N VAL A 81 5.94 -19.20 7.45
CA VAL A 81 5.76 -20.60 7.88
C VAL A 81 5.72 -20.70 9.40
N GLY A 82 4.84 -21.53 9.94
CA GLY A 82 4.71 -21.75 11.38
C GLY A 82 3.29 -21.55 11.92
N LEU A 83 3.18 -21.31 13.23
CA LEU A 83 1.93 -21.34 13.98
C LEU A 83 0.90 -20.28 13.56
N THR A 84 1.32 -19.18 12.93
CA THR A 84 0.44 -18.09 12.48
C THR A 84 0.12 -18.15 10.98
N ALA A 85 0.62 -19.17 10.26
CA ALA A 85 0.19 -19.45 8.89
C ALA A 85 -1.26 -19.99 8.92
N ARG A 86 -2.23 -19.24 8.36
CA ARG A 86 -3.62 -19.71 8.28
C ARG A 86 -3.68 -20.98 7.43
N LYS A 87 -4.32 -22.04 7.96
CA LYS A 87 -4.39 -23.38 7.35
C LYS A 87 -5.26 -23.48 6.10
N LYS A 88 -6.10 -22.48 5.77
CA LYS A 88 -6.89 -22.46 4.53
C LYS A 88 -7.23 -21.04 4.12
N VAL A 89 -6.83 -20.66 2.92
CA VAL A 89 -7.22 -19.40 2.28
C VAL A 89 -8.44 -19.72 1.41
N ASP A 90 -9.63 -19.24 1.79
CA ASP A 90 -10.87 -19.41 1.02
C ASP A 90 -11.02 -18.38 -0.11
N ASP A 91 -9.88 -17.85 -0.55
CA ASP A 91 -9.78 -16.79 -1.54
C ASP A 91 -8.94 -17.32 -2.71
N GLU A 92 -9.64 -17.69 -3.77
CA GLU A 92 -9.03 -18.25 -4.98
C GLU A 92 -8.01 -17.29 -5.61
N ASP A 93 -8.31 -15.99 -5.58
CA ASP A 93 -7.39 -15.00 -6.12
C ASP A 93 -6.12 -14.91 -5.28
N LEU A 94 -6.23 -14.94 -3.95
CA LEU A 94 -5.06 -14.98 -3.09
C LEU A 94 -4.26 -16.27 -3.33
N ARG A 95 -4.92 -17.42 -3.45
CA ARG A 95 -4.26 -18.71 -3.68
C ARG A 95 -3.42 -18.71 -4.97
N GLN A 96 -4.01 -18.29 -6.09
CA GLN A 96 -3.27 -18.15 -7.35
C GLN A 96 -2.12 -17.14 -7.23
N SER A 97 -2.25 -16.11 -6.38
CA SER A 97 -1.21 -15.08 -6.22
C SER A 97 -0.03 -15.64 -5.47
N VAL A 98 -0.32 -16.47 -4.46
CA VAL A 98 0.66 -17.20 -3.67
C VAL A 98 1.37 -18.25 -4.52
N GLU A 99 0.66 -18.99 -5.37
CA GLU A 99 1.25 -19.97 -6.28
C GLU A 99 2.25 -19.30 -7.26
N LEU A 100 1.84 -18.19 -7.88
CA LEU A 100 2.72 -17.41 -8.77
C LEU A 100 3.90 -16.78 -8.02
N TYR A 101 3.67 -16.25 -6.82
CA TYR A 101 4.74 -15.74 -5.98
C TYR A 101 5.77 -16.82 -5.64
N LYS A 102 5.31 -18.03 -5.29
CA LYS A 102 6.16 -19.17 -4.97
C LYS A 102 6.98 -19.63 -6.18
N SER A 103 6.44 -19.57 -7.39
CA SER A 103 7.19 -19.96 -8.60
C SER A 103 8.33 -19.00 -8.96
N TRP A 104 8.30 -17.76 -8.45
CA TRP A 104 9.37 -16.76 -8.63
C TRP A 104 10.47 -16.83 -7.57
N ARG A 105 10.24 -17.58 -6.47
CA ARG A 105 11.22 -17.67 -5.39
C ARG A 105 12.32 -18.65 -5.73
N ASP A 106 13.52 -18.36 -5.22
CA ASP A 106 14.58 -19.34 -5.13
C ASP A 106 14.15 -20.46 -4.16
N PRO A 107 14.07 -21.72 -4.61
CA PRO A 107 13.67 -22.85 -3.77
C PRO A 107 14.64 -23.11 -2.61
N ASN A 108 15.88 -22.60 -2.67
CA ASN A 108 16.88 -22.75 -1.61
C ASN A 108 16.67 -21.75 -0.47
N VAL A 109 15.85 -20.71 -0.67
CA VAL A 109 15.58 -19.70 0.35
C VAL A 109 14.30 -20.06 1.09
N SER A 110 14.46 -20.49 2.35
CA SER A 110 13.36 -20.79 3.27
C SER A 110 12.35 -19.62 3.37
N PHE A 111 11.13 -19.87 3.79
CA PHE A 111 10.20 -18.80 4.18
C PHE A 111 10.59 -18.21 5.54
N ALA A 112 10.06 -17.02 5.86
CA ALA A 112 10.20 -16.46 7.19
C ALA A 112 9.50 -17.35 8.24
N SER A 113 10.22 -17.68 9.31
CA SER A 113 9.67 -18.48 10.40
C SER A 113 8.86 -17.60 11.36
N SER A 114 7.62 -17.99 11.62
CA SER A 114 6.76 -17.35 12.61
C SER A 114 6.83 -18.01 14.00
N ALA A 115 7.76 -18.95 14.22
CA ALA A 115 7.81 -19.77 15.44
C ALA A 115 7.95 -18.94 16.73
N HIS A 116 8.67 -17.83 16.65
CA HIS A 116 8.90 -16.90 17.76
C HIS A 116 8.27 -15.52 17.54
N ILE A 117 7.41 -15.39 16.52
CA ILE A 117 6.74 -14.13 16.19
C ILE A 117 5.30 -14.22 16.68
N SER A 118 4.90 -13.26 17.53
CA SER A 118 3.55 -13.23 18.10
C SER A 118 2.49 -12.83 17.07
N SER A 119 1.25 -13.27 17.29
CA SER A 119 0.09 -12.82 16.51
C SER A 119 -0.12 -11.31 16.59
N GLY A 120 0.19 -10.69 17.74
CA GLY A 120 0.15 -9.24 17.92
C GLY A 120 1.12 -8.49 17.02
N TRP A 121 2.31 -9.06 16.75
CA TRP A 121 3.22 -8.49 15.76
C TRP A 121 2.62 -8.55 14.36
N PHE A 122 2.01 -9.68 13.95
CA PHE A 122 1.35 -9.79 12.65
C PHE A 122 0.22 -8.76 12.50
N GLN A 123 -0.59 -8.56 13.54
CA GLN A 123 -1.65 -7.55 13.56
C GLN A 123 -1.08 -6.13 13.39
N ASN A 124 -0.05 -5.78 14.14
CA ASN A 124 0.57 -4.46 14.05
C ASN A 124 1.27 -4.22 12.70
N ALA A 125 1.96 -5.22 12.17
CA ALA A 125 2.61 -5.15 10.86
C ALA A 125 1.57 -4.95 9.75
N SER A 126 0.52 -5.79 9.71
CA SER A 126 -0.55 -5.68 8.72
C SER A 126 -1.31 -4.35 8.79
N SER A 127 -1.54 -3.82 10.00
CA SER A 127 -2.16 -2.50 10.19
C SER A 127 -1.28 -1.38 9.60
N GLN A 128 0.02 -1.40 9.90
CA GLN A 128 0.96 -0.43 9.32
C GLN A 128 1.03 -0.54 7.80
N MET A 129 1.04 -1.76 7.25
CA MET A 129 1.02 -1.99 5.80
C MET A 129 -0.24 -1.39 5.15
N ALA A 130 -1.41 -1.60 5.77
CA ALA A 130 -2.68 -1.04 5.29
C ALA A 130 -2.64 0.50 5.24
N THR A 131 -2.18 1.14 6.32
CA THR A 131 -2.01 2.59 6.38
C THR A 131 -1.01 3.09 5.34
N ASN A 132 0.17 2.48 5.27
CA ASN A 132 1.25 2.91 4.37
C ASN A 132 0.83 2.78 2.90
N ALA A 133 0.24 1.65 2.52
CA ALA A 133 -0.21 1.43 1.15
C ALA A 133 -1.35 2.37 0.76
N SER A 134 -2.34 2.55 1.64
CA SER A 134 -3.46 3.47 1.41
C SER A 134 -2.97 4.92 1.20
N ASN A 135 -2.09 5.39 2.09
CA ASN A 135 -1.46 6.70 1.97
C ASN A 135 -0.66 6.81 0.68
N HIS A 136 0.12 5.77 0.35
CA HIS A 136 0.93 5.77 -0.86
C HIS A 136 0.09 5.88 -2.13
N VAL A 137 -1.02 5.14 -2.23
CA VAL A 137 -1.94 5.23 -3.38
C VAL A 137 -2.48 6.66 -3.52
N VAL A 138 -3.01 7.24 -2.44
CA VAL A 138 -3.62 8.58 -2.47
C VAL A 138 -2.59 9.66 -2.83
N VAL A 139 -1.42 9.64 -2.19
CA VAL A 139 -0.36 10.64 -2.42
C VAL A 139 0.21 10.55 -3.84
N ASN A 140 0.39 9.34 -4.37
CA ASN A 140 0.99 9.14 -5.68
C ASN A 140 0.01 9.31 -6.83
N PHE A 141 -1.29 9.14 -6.60
CA PHE A 141 -2.30 9.18 -7.66
C PHE A 141 -2.21 10.45 -8.50
N TYR A 142 -2.19 11.63 -7.86
CA TYR A 142 -2.14 12.91 -8.57
C TYR A 142 -0.89 13.05 -9.42
N ARG A 143 0.28 12.69 -8.90
CA ARG A 143 1.56 12.74 -9.63
C ARG A 143 1.54 11.83 -10.86
N ARG A 144 0.98 10.61 -10.73
CA ARG A 144 0.85 9.68 -11.86
C ARG A 144 -0.15 10.20 -12.89
N PHE A 145 -1.28 10.75 -12.44
CA PHE A 145 -2.27 11.34 -13.32
C PHE A 145 -1.71 12.53 -14.12
N GLN A 146 -0.96 13.42 -13.46
CA GLN A 146 -0.26 14.52 -14.12
C GLN A 146 0.70 14.05 -15.21
N LYS A 147 1.52 13.02 -14.92
CA LYS A 147 2.46 12.46 -15.90
C LYS A 147 1.71 11.84 -17.08
N TYR A 148 0.66 11.08 -16.80
CA TYR A 148 -0.19 10.47 -17.82
C TYR A 148 -0.84 11.51 -18.74
N VAL A 149 -1.45 12.57 -18.18
CA VAL A 149 -2.06 13.66 -18.98
C VAL A 149 -1.01 14.34 -19.86
N LYS A 150 0.18 14.63 -19.30
CA LYS A 150 1.28 15.24 -20.07
C LYS A 150 1.66 14.37 -21.27
N GLN A 151 1.85 13.08 -21.07
CA GLN A 151 2.30 12.16 -22.13
C GLN A 151 1.20 11.84 -23.14
N ARG A 152 -0.04 11.59 -22.68
CA ARG A 152 -1.15 11.19 -23.55
C ARG A 152 -1.74 12.35 -24.35
N VAL A 153 -1.92 13.51 -23.71
CA VAL A 153 -2.63 14.65 -24.30
C VAL A 153 -1.63 15.68 -24.87
N GLY A 154 -0.37 15.65 -24.44
CA GLY A 154 0.67 16.58 -24.90
C GLY A 154 0.59 17.98 -24.29
N ILE A 155 -0.33 18.22 -23.34
CA ILE A 155 -0.57 19.53 -22.75
C ILE A 155 0.35 19.80 -21.54
N THR A 156 0.73 21.06 -21.36
CA THR A 156 1.62 21.50 -20.27
C THR A 156 1.16 22.82 -19.65
N GLY A 157 1.85 23.26 -18.58
CA GLY A 157 1.61 24.58 -17.97
C GLY A 157 0.16 24.81 -17.52
N LYS A 158 -0.40 25.93 -17.96
CA LYS A 158 -1.74 26.42 -17.59
C LYS A 158 -2.85 25.49 -18.08
N GLU A 159 -2.79 25.03 -19.33
CA GLU A 159 -3.83 24.15 -19.90
C GLU A 159 -3.95 22.83 -19.12
N ARG A 160 -2.80 22.22 -18.79
CA ARG A 160 -2.76 21.02 -17.94
C ARG A 160 -3.38 21.29 -16.57
N TYR A 161 -3.07 22.43 -15.96
CA TYR A 161 -3.63 22.79 -14.66
C TYR A 161 -5.15 22.94 -14.72
N GLU A 162 -5.68 23.62 -15.74
CA GLU A 162 -7.11 23.82 -15.94
C GLU A 162 -7.84 22.50 -16.15
N LEU A 163 -7.32 21.63 -17.02
CA LEU A 163 -7.86 20.30 -17.23
C LEU A 163 -7.90 19.49 -15.93
N LEU A 164 -6.79 19.45 -15.19
CA LEU A 164 -6.72 18.70 -13.92
C LEU A 164 -7.67 19.28 -12.87
N ARG A 165 -7.75 20.60 -12.75
CA ARG A 165 -8.69 21.27 -11.84
C ARG A 165 -10.12 20.84 -12.13
N ASP A 166 -10.51 20.85 -13.40
CA ASP A 166 -11.87 20.53 -13.83
C ASP A 166 -12.20 19.03 -13.68
N VAL A 167 -11.20 18.16 -13.91
CA VAL A 167 -11.32 16.73 -13.60
C VAL A 167 -11.46 16.52 -12.10
N LEU A 168 -10.69 17.22 -11.26
CA LEU A 168 -10.67 17.00 -9.81
C LEU A 168 -11.83 17.69 -9.07
N ALA A 169 -12.50 18.65 -9.69
CA ALA A 169 -13.64 19.35 -9.11
C ALA A 169 -14.77 18.37 -8.71
N PRO A 170 -15.54 18.66 -7.65
CA PRO A 170 -16.66 17.81 -7.24
C PRO A 170 -17.72 17.71 -8.34
N ALA A 171 -18.07 18.85 -8.94
CA ALA A 171 -18.95 18.96 -10.09
C ALA A 171 -18.22 19.56 -11.30
N TYR A 172 -18.68 19.25 -12.51
CA TYR A 172 -18.20 19.83 -13.76
C TYR A 172 -19.38 20.05 -14.70
N ALA A 173 -19.63 21.31 -15.07
CA ALA A 173 -20.73 21.71 -15.95
C ALA A 173 -20.27 22.02 -17.39
N GLY A 174 -18.97 21.87 -17.68
CA GLY A 174 -18.43 22.08 -19.01
C GLY A 174 -18.63 20.87 -19.93
N SER A 175 -18.17 21.00 -21.17
CA SER A 175 -18.32 20.01 -22.23
C SER A 175 -17.00 19.45 -22.75
N ASP A 176 -15.86 19.74 -22.11
CA ASP A 176 -14.56 19.19 -22.54
C ASP A 176 -14.57 17.66 -22.44
N GLU A 177 -14.51 16.99 -23.60
CA GLU A 177 -14.59 15.54 -23.72
C GLU A 177 -13.48 14.83 -22.93
N ARG A 178 -12.28 15.44 -22.84
CA ARG A 178 -11.14 14.91 -22.07
C ARG A 178 -11.47 14.90 -20.59
N VAL A 179 -12.09 15.98 -20.10
CA VAL A 179 -12.55 16.06 -18.70
C VAL A 179 -13.60 14.97 -18.45
N LEU A 180 -14.62 14.86 -19.31
CA LEU A 180 -15.68 13.87 -19.17
C LEU A 180 -15.15 12.42 -19.24
N GLU A 181 -14.14 12.15 -20.07
CA GLU A 181 -13.44 10.87 -20.12
C GLU A 181 -12.73 10.54 -18.79
N PHE A 182 -11.85 11.42 -18.30
CA PHE A 182 -11.12 11.15 -17.06
C PHE A 182 -12.04 11.05 -15.85
N ARG A 183 -13.10 11.86 -15.80
CA ARG A 183 -14.09 11.81 -14.72
C ARG A 183 -14.85 10.48 -14.68
N ARG A 184 -15.05 9.80 -15.82
CA ARG A 184 -15.68 8.46 -15.87
C ARG A 184 -14.81 7.36 -15.28
N TRP A 185 -13.50 7.50 -15.33
CA TRP A 185 -12.57 6.49 -14.80
C TRP A 185 -12.34 6.66 -13.31
N ILE A 186 -12.25 7.90 -12.83
CA ILE A 186 -11.80 8.20 -11.48
C ILE A 186 -12.97 8.00 -10.50
N PRO A 187 -12.85 7.09 -9.51
CA PRO A 187 -13.90 6.82 -8.55
C PRO A 187 -14.16 8.04 -7.65
N ARG A 188 -15.44 8.31 -7.37
CA ARG A 188 -15.89 9.44 -6.56
C ARG A 188 -16.67 9.00 -5.32
N ASN A 189 -16.66 9.84 -4.30
CA ASN A 189 -17.50 9.70 -3.13
C ASN A 189 -18.87 10.40 -3.34
N ALA A 190 -19.72 10.39 -2.33
CA ALA A 190 -21.06 10.96 -2.40
C ALA A 190 -21.05 12.48 -2.66
N GLU A 191 -20.03 13.20 -2.19
CA GLU A 191 -19.89 14.64 -2.44
C GLU A 191 -19.23 14.96 -3.80
N GLY A 192 -18.92 13.93 -4.62
CA GLY A 192 -18.34 14.08 -5.95
C GLY A 192 -16.82 14.25 -5.96
N TYR A 193 -16.12 14.26 -4.82
CA TYR A 193 -14.66 14.26 -4.78
C TYR A 193 -14.08 12.87 -5.07
N ILE A 194 -12.78 12.79 -5.37
CA ILE A 194 -12.09 11.50 -5.48
C ILE A 194 -12.25 10.72 -4.18
N ASN A 195 -12.64 9.45 -4.27
CA ASN A 195 -12.83 8.59 -3.12
C ASN A 195 -11.49 8.13 -2.52
N LYS A 196 -10.83 9.02 -1.77
CA LYS A 196 -9.53 8.76 -1.11
C LYS A 196 -9.64 7.74 0.02
N GLU A 197 -10.81 7.56 0.61
CA GLU A 197 -11.08 6.59 1.68
C GLU A 197 -11.12 5.16 1.16
N LYS A 198 -11.33 4.97 -0.15
CA LYS A 198 -11.36 3.66 -0.81
C LYS A 198 -10.23 3.55 -1.85
N PRO A 199 -8.96 3.49 -1.42
CA PRO A 199 -7.80 3.47 -2.32
C PRO A 199 -7.78 2.24 -3.25
N HIS A 200 -8.38 1.12 -2.85
CA HIS A 200 -8.56 -0.05 -3.71
C HIS A 200 -9.33 0.26 -5.00
N LEU A 201 -10.23 1.25 -5.00
CA LEU A 201 -10.97 1.68 -6.19
C LEU A 201 -10.13 2.58 -7.10
N ILE A 202 -9.11 3.24 -6.55
CA ILE A 202 -8.20 4.13 -7.31
C ILE A 202 -7.15 3.32 -8.06
N LEU A 203 -6.72 2.19 -7.49
CA LEU A 203 -5.66 1.33 -8.03
C LEU A 203 -5.83 0.92 -9.51
N PRO A 204 -7.02 0.54 -10.02
CA PRO A 204 -7.19 0.20 -11.44
C PRO A 204 -6.92 1.38 -12.38
N VAL A 205 -7.30 2.59 -11.95
CA VAL A 205 -7.03 3.82 -12.70
C VAL A 205 -5.55 4.15 -12.67
N MET A 206 -4.92 4.02 -11.49
CA MET A 206 -3.48 4.21 -11.34
C MET A 206 -2.68 3.19 -12.18
N TYR A 207 -3.13 1.94 -12.25
CA TYR A 207 -2.56 0.89 -13.09
C TYR A 207 -2.64 1.26 -14.58
N ARG A 208 -3.80 1.73 -15.05
CA ARG A 208 -3.96 2.24 -16.43
C ARG A 208 -2.96 3.35 -16.74
N PHE A 209 -2.77 4.29 -15.82
CA PHE A 209 -1.80 5.36 -16.01
C PHE A 209 -0.37 4.83 -16.09
N LEU A 210 -0.01 3.90 -15.20
CA LEU A 210 1.33 3.31 -15.16
C LEU A 210 1.63 2.49 -16.41
N GLN A 211 0.71 1.64 -16.88
CA GLN A 211 0.89 0.89 -18.13
C GLN A 211 1.15 1.81 -19.31
N PHE A 212 0.37 2.88 -19.45
CA PHE A 212 0.57 3.84 -20.53
C PHE A 212 1.93 4.54 -20.42
N ILE A 213 2.28 5.02 -19.22
CA ILE A 213 3.57 5.68 -18.97
C ILE A 213 4.74 4.75 -19.26
N GLU A 214 4.61 3.47 -18.93
CA GLU A 214 5.63 2.46 -19.18
C GLU A 214 5.82 2.23 -20.68
N LEU A 215 4.73 2.01 -21.43
CA LEU A 215 4.75 1.86 -22.89
C LEU A 215 5.39 3.07 -23.60
N GLU A 216 5.09 4.28 -23.14
CA GLU A 216 5.66 5.51 -23.71
C GLU A 216 7.14 5.73 -23.34
N ASN A 217 7.65 5.18 -22.23
CA ASN A 217 9.09 5.31 -21.92
C ASN A 217 9.97 4.37 -22.76
N TYR A 218 9.38 3.35 -23.40
CA TYR A 218 10.09 2.40 -24.29
C TYR A 218 9.95 2.74 -25.78
N ARG A 219 9.33 3.89 -26.10
CA ARG A 219 9.27 4.48 -27.44
C ARG A 219 10.35 5.54 -27.59
#